data_AF-A0A6L8DV36-F1
#
_entry.id   AF-A0A6L8DV36-F1
#
_cell.length_a   1.000
_cell.length_b   1.000
_cell.length_c   1.000
_cell.angle_alpha   90.00
_cell.angle_beta   90.00
_cell.angle_gamma   90.00
#
_symmetry.space_group_name_H-M   'P 1'
#
loop_
_entity.id
_entity.type
_entity.pdbx_description
1 polymer ?
#
loop_
_entity_poly.entity_id
_entity_poly.type
_entity_poly.pdbx_seq_one_letter_code
_entity_poly.pdbx_strand_id
1 'polypeptide(L)'
;MTLVLDQKHGALCQVAYAFSKRKRPEDVVCDLRCREGTVLRKIGCFFVNDPAKTRWGYAHPDVQDAIAEWARERGILGVVWTGLESNFKECKGEEFSVGAARRHVQNLGVTGKAKAAEYVWRAPDFVDTPLRQGLQSETWFRNLLTQDLSAGQ
;
A
#
# COMPACT_ATOMS: atom_id res chain seq x y z
N MET A 1 3.04 1.14 7.27
CA MET A 1 3.38 0.59 5.94
C MET A 1 2.19 -0.24 5.50
N THR A 2 1.62 0.08 4.35
CA THR A 2 0.43 -0.59 3.83
C THR A 2 0.80 -1.15 2.47
N LEU A 3 0.52 -2.44 2.24
CA LEU A 3 0.73 -3.09 0.96
C LEU A 3 -0.57 -2.98 0.15
N VAL A 4 -0.48 -2.45 -1.06
CA VAL A 4 -1.58 -2.41 -2.03
C VAL A 4 -1.14 -3.20 -3.25
N LEU A 5 -1.94 -4.19 -3.63
CA LEU A 5 -1.67 -5.04 -4.79
C LEU A 5 -2.67 -4.66 -5.88
N ASP A 6 -2.17 -4.09 -6.97
CA ASP A 6 -2.96 -3.68 -8.12
C ASP A 6 -2.30 -4.22 -9.39
N GLN A 7 -2.82 -5.33 -9.91
CA GLN A 7 -2.32 -5.96 -11.13
C GLN A 7 -2.72 -5.18 -12.40
N LYS A 8 -3.72 -4.30 -12.33
CA LYS A 8 -4.31 -3.64 -13.50
C LYS A 8 -3.71 -2.27 -13.76
N HIS A 9 -3.47 -1.50 -12.71
CA HIS A 9 -3.00 -0.12 -12.77
C HIS A 9 -1.71 0.12 -11.97
N GLY A 10 -1.22 -0.89 -11.25
CA GLY A 10 0.06 -0.85 -10.56
C GLY A 10 1.24 -1.16 -11.49
N ALA A 11 2.42 -1.22 -10.88
CA ALA A 11 3.66 -1.67 -11.51
C ALA A 11 4.44 -2.54 -10.52
N LEU A 12 5.28 -3.43 -11.05
CA LEU A 12 6.23 -4.16 -10.22
C LEU A 12 7.19 -3.16 -9.57
N CYS A 13 7.18 -3.14 -8.24
CA CYS A 13 8.06 -2.29 -7.46
C CYS A 13 8.51 -3.05 -6.21
N GLN A 14 9.62 -2.62 -5.61
CA GLN A 14 10.12 -3.26 -4.41
C GLN A 14 9.14 -3.02 -3.25
N VAL A 15 8.86 -4.07 -2.50
CA VAL A 15 8.09 -3.96 -1.25
C VAL A 15 9.02 -3.63 -0.08
N ALA A 16 8.60 -2.69 0.76
CA ALA A 16 9.16 -2.55 2.09
C ALA A 16 8.58 -3.65 3.00
N TYR A 17 9.33 -4.03 4.04
CA TYR A 17 8.84 -4.95 5.08
C TYR A 17 9.60 -4.72 6.39
N ALA A 18 9.04 -5.23 7.48
CA ALA A 18 9.66 -5.18 8.80
C ALA A 18 9.42 -6.50 9.54
N PHE A 19 10.41 -6.91 10.34
CA PHE A 19 10.27 -8.09 11.20
C PHE A 19 9.42 -7.77 12.44
N SER A 20 8.48 -8.65 12.75
CA SER A 20 7.74 -8.58 14.00
C SER A 20 8.61 -9.07 15.17
N LYS A 21 8.42 -8.46 16.34
CA LYS A 21 9.03 -8.91 17.60
C LYS A 21 8.19 -9.99 18.30
N ARG A 22 7.00 -10.31 17.79
CA ARG A 22 6.11 -11.31 18.37
C ARG A 22 6.61 -12.72 18.08
N LYS A 23 6.37 -13.62 19.03
CA LYS A 23 6.68 -15.05 18.89
C LYS A 23 5.53 -15.84 18.28
N ARG A 24 4.30 -15.37 18.47
CA ARG A 24 3.08 -16.05 18.06
C ARG A 24 2.50 -15.40 16.80
N PRO A 25 2.27 -16.16 15.72
CA PRO A 25 1.61 -15.69 14.50
C PRO A 25 0.34 -14.87 14.72
N GLU A 26 -0.51 -15.32 15.63
CA GLU A 26 -1.78 -14.69 16.00
C GLU A 26 -1.59 -13.30 16.60
N ASP A 27 -0.51 -13.06 17.35
CA ASP A 27 -0.19 -11.72 17.88
C ASP A 27 0.21 -10.78 16.74
N VAL A 28 0.96 -11.27 15.74
CA VAL A 28 1.32 -10.48 14.55
C VAL A 28 0.08 -10.08 13.76
N VAL A 29 -0.86 -11.02 13.57
CA VAL A 29 -2.13 -10.78 12.90
C VAL A 29 -2.97 -9.76 13.67
N CYS A 30 -3.03 -9.86 15.00
CA CYS A 30 -3.74 -8.91 15.85
C CYS A 30 -3.12 -7.51 15.80
N ASP A 31 -1.79 -7.40 15.92
CA ASP A 31 -1.08 -6.12 15.81
C ASP A 31 -1.37 -5.46 14.45
N LEU A 32 -1.28 -6.22 13.36
CA LEU A 32 -1.54 -5.70 12.02
C LEU A 32 -3.00 -5.26 11.85
N ARG A 33 -3.94 -6.07 12.35
CA ARG A 33 -5.37 -5.78 12.31
C ARG A 33 -5.71 -4.48 13.05
N CYS A 34 -5.17 -4.30 14.25
CA CYS A 34 -5.38 -3.11 15.05
C CYS A 34 -4.76 -1.87 14.38
N ARG A 35 -3.54 -2.00 13.85
CA ARG A 35 -2.84 -0.92 13.16
C ARG A 35 -3.59 -0.44 11.91
N GLU A 36 -4.18 -1.36 11.16
CA GLU A 36 -4.82 -1.08 9.86
C GLU A 36 -6.34 -0.89 9.99
N GLY A 37 -6.90 -0.96 11.21
CA GLY A 37 -8.32 -0.73 11.45
C GLY A 37 -9.24 -1.66 10.66
N THR A 38 -8.83 -2.92 10.46
CA THR A 38 -9.50 -3.86 9.54
C THR A 38 -10.01 -5.14 10.24
N VAL A 39 -10.55 -6.07 9.47
CA VAL A 39 -11.10 -7.36 9.93
C VAL A 39 -10.21 -8.52 9.50
N LEU A 40 -10.28 -9.66 10.22
CA LEU A 40 -9.41 -10.82 9.97
C LEU A 40 -9.48 -11.35 8.53
N ARG A 41 -10.67 -11.33 7.90
CA ARG A 41 -10.81 -11.74 6.49
C ARG A 41 -9.99 -10.90 5.50
N LYS A 42 -9.62 -9.66 5.88
CA LYS A 42 -8.76 -8.74 5.12
C LYS A 42 -7.28 -8.86 5.48
N ILE A 43 -6.91 -9.78 6.35
CA ILE A 43 -5.52 -10.08 6.69
C ILE A 43 -5.12 -11.39 6.00
N GLY A 44 -4.05 -11.33 5.22
CA GLY A 44 -3.36 -12.49 4.71
C GLY A 44 -2.17 -12.86 5.61
N CYS A 45 -1.91 -14.15 5.77
CA CYS A 45 -0.74 -14.70 6.41
C CYS A 45 -0.27 -15.97 5.69
N PHE A 46 1.02 -16.10 5.47
CA PHE A 46 1.67 -17.27 4.89
C PHE A 46 2.77 -17.74 5.82
N PHE A 47 2.79 -19.03 6.17
CA PHE A 47 3.83 -19.63 7.01
C PHE A 47 4.45 -20.82 6.30
N VAL A 48 5.76 -20.76 6.08
CA VAL A 48 6.52 -21.78 5.33
C VAL A 48 6.42 -23.15 6.01
N ASN A 49 6.53 -23.17 7.34
CA ASN A 49 6.59 -24.40 8.14
C ASN A 49 5.23 -24.81 8.74
N ASP A 50 4.18 -24.03 8.51
CA ASP A 50 2.84 -24.33 9.03
C ASP A 50 1.75 -23.96 8.01
N PRO A 51 1.64 -24.72 6.89
CA PRO A 51 0.67 -24.43 5.85
C PRO A 51 -0.78 -24.43 6.35
N ALA A 52 -1.07 -25.15 7.44
CA ALA A 52 -2.40 -25.20 8.05
C ALA A 52 -2.83 -23.85 8.67
N LYS A 53 -1.86 -22.99 9.02
CA LYS A 53 -2.12 -21.63 9.52
C LYS A 53 -2.07 -20.55 8.43
N THR A 54 -1.74 -20.92 7.20
CA THR A 54 -1.79 -19.99 6.06
C THR A 54 -3.24 -19.59 5.77
N ARG A 55 -3.45 -18.29 5.58
CA ARG A 55 -4.73 -17.70 5.20
C ARG A 55 -4.45 -16.61 4.20
N TRP A 56 -4.98 -16.71 2.99
CA TRP A 56 -4.64 -15.72 1.96
C TRP A 56 -5.43 -14.40 2.08
N GLY A 57 -6.45 -14.35 2.94
CA GLY A 57 -7.33 -13.18 3.05
C GLY A 57 -8.03 -12.90 1.71
N TYR A 58 -8.16 -11.63 1.34
CA TYR A 58 -8.64 -11.20 0.01
C TYR A 58 -7.53 -11.18 -1.07
N ALA A 59 -6.41 -11.88 -0.86
CA ALA A 59 -5.36 -11.93 -1.89
C ALA A 59 -5.86 -12.69 -3.13
N HIS A 60 -5.62 -12.11 -4.31
CA HIS A 60 -5.84 -12.76 -5.60
C HIS A 60 -5.00 -14.06 -5.69
N PRO A 61 -5.47 -15.14 -6.33
CA PRO A 61 -4.71 -16.39 -6.47
C PRO A 61 -3.26 -16.19 -6.93
N ASP A 62 -3.03 -15.36 -7.95
CA ASP A 62 -1.69 -15.12 -8.49
C ASP A 62 -0.72 -14.45 -7.50
N VAL A 63 -1.25 -13.78 -6.47
CA VAL A 63 -0.43 -13.15 -5.43
C VAL A 63 0.12 -14.20 -4.46
N GLN A 64 -0.57 -15.33 -4.32
CA GLN A 64 -0.24 -16.35 -3.32
C GLN A 64 1.13 -16.96 -3.61
N ASP A 65 1.37 -17.34 -4.86
CA ASP A 65 2.64 -17.90 -5.31
C ASP A 65 3.78 -16.88 -5.21
N ALA A 66 3.53 -15.64 -5.63
CA ALA A 66 4.52 -14.56 -5.55
C ALA A 66 4.96 -14.27 -4.10
N ILE A 67 4.02 -14.24 -3.15
CA ILE A 67 4.35 -14.05 -1.72
C ILE A 67 5.12 -15.25 -1.18
N ALA A 68 4.71 -16.47 -1.53
CA ALA A 68 5.36 -17.68 -1.06
C ALA A 68 6.80 -17.79 -1.58
N GLU A 69 7.04 -17.50 -2.85
CA GLU A 69 8.36 -17.44 -3.46
C GLU A 69 9.22 -16.35 -2.82
N TRP A 70 8.72 -15.11 -2.77
CA TRP A 70 9.41 -13.98 -2.14
C TRP A 70 9.82 -14.25 -0.69
N ALA A 71 8.97 -14.93 0.09
CA ALA A 71 9.26 -15.31 1.47
C ALA A 71 10.42 -16.32 1.54
N ARG A 72 10.42 -17.33 0.66
CA ARG A 72 11.48 -18.35 0.60
C ARG A 72 12.81 -17.76 0.17
N GLU A 73 12.83 -16.94 -0.87
CA GLU A 73 14.04 -16.26 -1.36
C GLU A 73 14.71 -15.41 -0.27
N ARG A 74 13.91 -14.81 0.62
CA ARG A 74 14.41 -13.98 1.73
C ARG A 74 14.68 -14.75 3.02
N GLY A 75 14.43 -16.06 3.04
CA GLY A 75 14.52 -16.86 4.27
C GLY A 75 13.51 -16.45 5.36
N ILE A 76 12.39 -15.84 4.97
CA ILE A 76 11.34 -15.39 5.89
C ILE A 76 10.34 -16.53 6.10
N LEU A 77 10.24 -17.02 7.34
CA LEU A 77 9.40 -18.16 7.69
C LEU A 77 7.90 -17.84 7.78
N GLY A 78 7.55 -16.57 7.88
CA GLY A 78 6.17 -16.12 8.02
C GLY A 78 5.97 -14.69 7.55
N VAL A 79 4.95 -14.45 6.74
CA VAL A 79 4.58 -13.14 6.21
C VAL A 79 3.14 -12.86 6.58
N VAL A 80 2.85 -11.63 7.01
CA VAL A 80 1.48 -11.18 7.30
C VAL A 80 1.27 -9.83 6.63
N TRP A 81 0.16 -9.66 5.91
CA TRP A 81 -0.15 -8.45 5.16
C TRP A 81 -1.65 -8.15 5.19
N THR A 82 -2.00 -6.92 4.83
CA THR A 82 -3.39 -6.54 4.56
C THR A 82 -3.69 -6.72 3.08
N GLY A 83 -4.73 -7.49 2.75
CA GLY A 83 -5.33 -7.52 1.42
C GLY A 83 -6.56 -6.63 1.41
N LEU A 84 -6.38 -5.32 1.21
CA LEU A 84 -7.49 -4.37 1.12
C LEU A 84 -7.91 -4.24 -0.33
N GLU A 85 -9.20 -4.47 -0.58
CA GLU A 85 -9.82 -4.15 -1.87
C GLU A 85 -9.82 -2.64 -2.10
N SER A 86 -9.71 -2.23 -3.37
CA SER A 86 -9.91 -0.84 -3.74
C SER A 86 -11.34 -0.41 -3.42
N ASN A 87 -11.48 0.65 -2.63
CA ASN A 87 -12.76 1.30 -2.35
C ASN A 87 -12.98 2.54 -3.25
N PHE A 88 -12.17 2.71 -4.29
CA PHE A 88 -12.19 3.93 -5.11
C PHE A 88 -13.55 4.13 -5.79
N LYS A 89 -14.10 3.09 -6.39
CA LYS A 89 -15.44 3.12 -7.03
C LYS A 89 -16.54 3.46 -6.04
N GLU A 90 -16.53 2.84 -4.87
CA GLU A 90 -17.51 3.09 -3.81
C GLU A 90 -17.44 4.55 -3.32
N CYS A 91 -16.22 5.09 -3.20
CA CYS A 91 -15.99 6.43 -2.67
C CYS A 91 -16.09 7.56 -3.70
N LYS A 92 -15.97 7.26 -5.01
CA LYS A 92 -15.87 8.26 -6.09
C LYS A 92 -16.90 8.08 -7.19
N GLY A 93 -17.60 6.95 -7.24
CA GLY A 93 -18.58 6.63 -8.27
C GLY A 93 -17.97 6.24 -9.62
N GLU A 94 -16.64 6.15 -9.74
CA GLU A 94 -15.94 5.74 -10.96
C GLU A 94 -14.84 4.72 -10.66
N GLU A 95 -14.53 3.85 -11.63
CA GLU A 95 -13.45 2.87 -11.49
C GLU A 95 -12.08 3.55 -11.29
N PHE A 96 -11.19 2.90 -10.54
CA PHE A 96 -9.83 3.41 -10.41
C PHE A 96 -9.14 3.45 -11.78
N SER A 97 -8.44 4.54 -12.01
CA SER A 97 -7.43 4.69 -13.05
C SER A 97 -6.45 5.76 -12.61
N VAL A 98 -5.24 5.78 -13.21
CA VAL A 98 -4.25 6.83 -12.92
C VAL A 98 -4.83 8.23 -13.18
N GLY A 99 -5.62 8.39 -14.26
CA GLY A 99 -6.29 9.65 -14.58
C GLY A 99 -7.39 10.03 -13.57
N ALA A 100 -8.25 9.09 -13.19
CA ALA A 100 -9.28 9.30 -12.17
C ALA A 100 -8.68 9.69 -10.82
N ALA A 101 -7.65 8.97 -10.38
CA ALA A 101 -6.94 9.25 -9.14
C ALA A 101 -6.25 10.61 -9.15
N ARG A 102 -5.59 10.99 -10.26
CA ARG A 102 -4.99 12.33 -10.42
C ARG A 102 -6.02 13.44 -10.30
N ARG A 103 -7.16 13.33 -10.99
CA ARG A 103 -8.28 14.30 -10.86
C ARG A 103 -8.79 14.35 -9.43
N HIS A 104 -8.92 13.20 -8.77
CA HIS A 104 -9.35 13.15 -7.38
C HIS A 104 -8.40 13.93 -6.47
N VAL A 105 -7.08 13.70 -6.55
CA VAL A 105 -6.07 14.43 -5.75
C VAL A 105 -6.09 15.92 -6.08
N GLN A 106 -6.23 16.30 -7.35
CA GLN A 106 -6.32 17.69 -7.78
C GLN A 106 -7.56 18.41 -7.23
N ASN A 107 -8.65 17.68 -6.95
CA ASN A 107 -9.89 18.23 -6.40
C ASN A 107 -9.94 18.21 -4.87
N LEU A 108 -8.90 17.71 -4.19
CA LEU A 108 -8.81 17.82 -2.73
C LEU A 108 -8.65 19.29 -2.30
N GLY A 109 -9.16 19.61 -1.10
CA GLY A 109 -8.84 20.86 -0.42
C GLY A 109 -7.35 20.95 -0.06
N VAL A 110 -6.91 22.13 0.39
CA VAL A 110 -5.49 22.44 0.67
C VAL A 110 -4.83 21.38 1.57
N THR A 111 -5.46 21.03 2.69
CA THR A 111 -4.94 20.00 3.62
C THR A 111 -4.84 18.62 2.96
N GLY A 112 -5.79 18.26 2.10
CA GLY A 112 -5.78 16.97 1.40
C GLY A 112 -4.66 16.89 0.37
N LYS A 113 -4.46 17.97 -0.39
CA LYS A 113 -3.35 18.10 -1.35
C LYS A 113 -1.99 18.03 -0.66
N ALA A 114 -1.82 18.75 0.45
CA ALA A 114 -0.59 18.73 1.24
C ALA A 114 -0.27 17.32 1.75
N LYS A 115 -1.25 16.62 2.34
CA LYS A 115 -1.07 15.23 2.79
C LYS A 115 -0.75 14.26 1.64
N ALA A 116 -1.39 14.43 0.49
CA ALA A 116 -1.10 13.61 -0.69
C ALA A 116 0.33 13.85 -1.19
N ALA A 117 0.77 15.13 -1.25
CA ALA A 117 2.13 15.49 -1.60
C ALA A 117 3.13 14.91 -0.59
N GLU A 118 2.92 15.10 0.71
CA GLU A 118 3.76 14.53 1.76
C GLU A 118 3.92 13.03 1.60
N TYR A 119 2.82 12.30 1.39
CA TYR A 119 2.86 10.85 1.20
C TYR A 119 3.67 10.45 -0.05
N VAL A 120 3.42 11.11 -1.19
CA VAL A 120 4.09 10.82 -2.46
C VAL A 120 5.59 11.12 -2.40
N TRP A 121 5.99 12.20 -1.73
CA TRP A 121 7.39 12.62 -1.65
C TRP A 121 8.18 11.91 -0.55
N ARG A 122 7.52 11.44 0.51
CA ARG A 122 8.16 10.62 1.57
C ARG A 122 8.20 9.14 1.23
N ALA A 123 7.48 8.68 0.22
CA ALA A 123 7.57 7.30 -0.24
C ALA A 123 9.01 6.98 -0.70
N PRO A 124 9.60 5.84 -0.28
CA PRO A 124 10.92 5.45 -0.74
C PRO A 124 10.99 5.40 -2.27
N ASP A 125 12.13 5.74 -2.86
CA ASP A 125 12.28 5.85 -4.32
C ASP A 125 11.91 4.55 -5.06
N PHE A 126 12.13 3.41 -4.42
CA PHE A 126 11.78 2.11 -4.99
C PHE A 126 10.26 1.84 -5.05
N VAL A 127 9.43 2.67 -4.42
CA VAL A 127 7.96 2.64 -4.55
C VAL A 127 7.56 3.52 -5.72
N ASP A 128 7.93 3.10 -6.92
CA ASP A 128 7.69 3.83 -8.16
C ASP A 128 6.44 3.26 -8.87
N THR A 129 5.31 3.95 -8.70
CA THR A 129 4.02 3.51 -9.25
C THR A 129 3.55 4.47 -10.35
N PRO A 130 2.73 4.01 -11.31
CA PRO A 130 2.20 4.88 -12.37
C PRO A 130 1.45 6.11 -11.84
N LEU A 131 0.73 5.98 -10.71
CA LEU A 131 0.08 7.10 -10.06
C LEU A 131 1.09 8.10 -9.47
N ARG A 132 2.17 7.62 -8.84
CA ARG A 132 3.25 8.46 -8.31
C ARG A 132 3.90 9.27 -9.43
N GLN A 133 4.34 8.59 -10.50
CA GLN A 133 4.95 9.24 -11.66
C GLN A 133 4.01 10.27 -12.26
N GLY A 134 2.74 9.90 -12.44
CA GLY A 134 1.72 10.79 -12.98
C GLY A 134 1.44 12.01 -12.10
N LEU A 135 1.54 11.92 -10.77
CA LEU A 135 1.41 13.10 -9.90
C LEU A 135 2.67 13.96 -9.94
N GLN A 136 3.86 13.36 -9.91
CA GLN A 136 5.13 14.08 -9.90
C GLN A 136 5.43 14.83 -11.23
N SER A 137 4.79 14.44 -12.33
CA SER A 137 4.87 15.14 -13.61
C SER A 137 3.97 16.40 -13.70
N GLU A 138 3.02 16.57 -12.78
CA GLU A 138 2.07 17.68 -12.81
C GLU A 138 2.64 18.95 -12.17
N THR A 139 2.64 20.06 -12.90
CA THR A 139 3.17 21.35 -12.42
C THR A 139 2.50 21.81 -11.12
N TRP A 140 1.17 21.68 -11.02
CA TRP A 140 0.44 22.07 -9.81
C TRP A 140 0.83 21.25 -8.59
N PHE A 141 1.19 19.97 -8.77
CA PHE A 141 1.56 19.08 -7.67
C PHE A 141 2.99 19.32 -7.22
N ARG A 142 3.91 19.57 -8.15
CA ARG A 142 5.30 19.98 -7.86
C ARG A 142 5.34 21.28 -7.06
N ASN A 143 4.46 22.23 -7.39
CA ASN A 143 4.39 23.52 -6.70
C ASN A 143 3.85 23.43 -5.25
N LEU A 144 3.27 22.30 -4.82
CA LEU A 144 2.89 22.11 -3.42
C LEU A 144 4.11 22.02 -2.51
N LEU A 145 5.26 21.57 -3.02
CA LEU A 145 6.52 21.52 -2.26
C LEU A 145 7.13 22.91 -2.05
N THR A 146 6.92 23.82 -3.00
CA THR A 146 7.51 25.17 -2.96
C THR A 146 6.70 26.13 -2.09
N GLN A 147 5.39 25.90 -1.95
CA GLN A 147 4.50 26.73 -1.12
C GLN A 147 4.67 26.49 0.39
N ASP A 148 5.09 25.29 0.83
CA ASP A 148 5.43 25.03 2.24
C ASP A 148 6.74 25.71 2.67
N LEU A 149 7.66 25.96 1.74
CA LEU A 149 8.94 26.63 2.03
C LEU A 149 8.82 28.17 2.13
N SER A 150 7.81 28.76 1.50
CA SER A 150 7.58 30.22 1.54
C SER A 150 6.63 30.68 2.66
N ALA A 151 5.95 29.76 3.35
CA ALA A 151 5.08 30.07 4.48
C ALA A 151 5.80 30.04 5.84
N GLY A 152 7.10 29.74 5.84
CA GLY A 152 7.95 29.64 7.04
C GLY A 152 8.98 30.77 7.18
N GLN A 153 8.83 31.89 6.48
CA GLN A 153 9.67 33.10 6.62
C GLN A 153 8.90 34.25 7.27
#